data_AF-A0A7C4XYG4-F1
#
_entry.id   AF-A0A7C4XYG4-F1
#
_cell.length_a   1.000
_cell.length_b   1.000
_cell.length_c   1.000
_cell.angle_alpha   90.00
_cell.angle_beta   90.00
_cell.angle_gamma   90.00
#
_symmetry.space_group_name_H-M   'P 1'
#
loop_
_entity.id
_entity.type
_entity.pdbx_description
1 polymer ?
#
loop_
_entity_poly.entity_id
_entity_poly.type
_entity_poly.pdbx_seq_one_letter_code
_entity_poly.pdbx_strand_id
1 'polypeptide(L)'
;MLVPFILGGVFFVYSFALAANIGDKESFFVDPTYDYNNRTSISATLIRISTNTYFYMEDAYWDSLSLNEKNANLDYINRIMDNFENYTYPSLRYIFGSEWKPGIDGDNRLTILFTKLKTNAGGYFNSKDEVSRSIEASSNEREMLYVNTDQLSNPLIDSFIAHAFQHLISWNQKERMNQVVDDVWLNELRSEYAPTVAGYDSVYVNTNLEKRVNDFLANPFDSLTDWQ
;
A
#
# COMPACT_ATOMS: atom_id res chain seq x y z
N MET A 1 -41.54 -47.95 11.52
CA MET A 1 -40.93 -46.70 12.03
C MET A 1 -39.70 -46.43 11.19
N LEU A 2 -39.81 -45.56 10.19
CA LEU A 2 -38.73 -45.21 9.26
C LEU A 2 -38.22 -43.82 9.65
N VAL A 3 -36.94 -43.72 9.99
CA VAL A 3 -36.26 -42.44 10.28
C VAL A 3 -35.59 -41.98 8.98
N PRO A 4 -35.88 -40.78 8.46
CA PRO A 4 -35.18 -40.26 7.29
C PRO A 4 -33.85 -39.63 7.73
N PHE A 5 -32.76 -40.09 7.12
CA PHE A 5 -31.47 -39.40 7.18
C PHE A 5 -31.52 -38.19 6.24
N ILE A 6 -31.35 -36.99 6.78
CA ILE A 6 -31.10 -35.78 6.00
C ILE A 6 -29.58 -35.70 5.77
N LEU A 7 -29.13 -35.94 4.54
CA LEU A 7 -27.78 -35.55 4.13
C LEU A 7 -27.72 -34.03 4.02
N GLY A 8 -27.07 -33.38 4.98
CA GLY A 8 -26.68 -31.98 4.87
C GLY A 8 -25.53 -31.85 3.88
N GLY A 9 -25.80 -31.29 2.70
CA GLY A 9 -24.76 -30.91 1.74
C GLY A 9 -24.00 -29.70 2.25
N VAL A 10 -22.69 -29.84 2.45
CA VAL A 10 -21.79 -28.72 2.70
C VAL A 10 -21.59 -27.99 1.36
N PHE A 11 -22.14 -26.79 1.23
CA PHE A 11 -21.85 -25.92 0.10
C PHE A 11 -20.48 -25.26 0.33
N PHE A 12 -19.46 -25.72 -0.40
CA PHE A 12 -18.23 -24.96 -0.58
C PHE A 12 -18.52 -23.82 -1.55
N VAL A 13 -18.57 -22.59 -1.05
CA VAL A 13 -18.53 -21.40 -1.89
C VAL A 13 -17.07 -21.23 -2.31
N TYR A 14 -16.72 -21.73 -3.49
CA TYR A 14 -15.44 -21.42 -4.10
C TYR A 14 -15.48 -19.96 -4.57
N SER A 15 -14.69 -19.08 -3.95
CA SER A 15 -14.42 -17.74 -4.49
C SER A 15 -13.69 -17.92 -5.81
N PHE A 16 -14.37 -17.63 -6.91
CA PHE A 16 -13.73 -17.52 -8.21
C PHE A 16 -12.99 -16.18 -8.23
N ALA A 17 -11.67 -16.20 -8.16
CA ALA A 17 -10.86 -15.03 -8.48
C ALA A 17 -11.03 -14.74 -9.98
N LEU A 18 -11.72 -13.66 -10.32
CA LEU A 18 -11.74 -13.14 -11.68
C LEU A 18 -10.34 -12.60 -11.99
N ALA A 19 -9.72 -13.06 -13.07
CA ALA A 19 -8.43 -12.54 -13.47
C ALA A 19 -8.58 -11.07 -13.90
N ALA A 20 -7.98 -10.15 -13.12
CA ALA A 20 -7.94 -8.73 -13.45
C ALA A 20 -7.10 -8.47 -14.70
N ASN A 21 -7.55 -7.55 -15.55
CA ASN A 21 -6.94 -7.18 -16.82
C ASN A 21 -6.54 -5.71 -16.80
N ILE A 22 -5.44 -5.37 -17.48
CA ILE A 22 -5.06 -3.98 -17.67
C ILE A 22 -6.20 -3.24 -18.39
N GLY A 23 -6.59 -2.09 -17.84
CA GLY A 23 -7.74 -1.30 -18.28
C GLY A 23 -9.01 -1.51 -17.44
N ASP A 24 -9.04 -2.52 -16.56
CA ASP A 24 -10.18 -2.70 -15.64
C ASP A 24 -10.31 -1.48 -14.73
N LYS A 25 -11.55 -1.04 -14.54
CA LYS A 25 -11.89 0.11 -13.70
C LYS A 25 -12.54 -0.35 -12.42
N GLU A 26 -12.09 0.21 -11.31
CA GLU A 26 -12.59 -0.09 -9.98
C GLU A 26 -12.86 1.18 -9.19
N SER A 27 -13.79 1.10 -8.23
CA SER A 27 -14.01 2.16 -7.25
C SER A 27 -13.31 1.81 -5.95
N PHE A 28 -12.55 2.75 -5.41
CA PHE A 28 -11.83 2.61 -4.15
C PHE A 28 -12.38 3.58 -3.12
N PHE A 29 -12.56 3.13 -1.89
CA PHE A 29 -12.71 4.01 -0.74
C PHE A 29 -11.36 4.64 -0.42
N VAL A 30 -11.36 5.92 -0.05
CA VAL A 30 -10.16 6.67 0.34
C VAL A 30 -10.43 7.39 1.66
N ASP A 31 -9.37 7.71 2.40
CA ASP A 31 -9.50 8.48 3.62
C ASP A 31 -9.58 9.99 3.31
N PRO A 32 -10.67 10.70 3.67
CA PRO A 32 -10.84 12.13 3.39
C PRO A 32 -9.81 13.00 4.14
N THR A 33 -9.17 12.50 5.19
CA THR A 33 -8.10 13.23 5.90
C THR A 33 -6.85 13.35 5.03
N TYR A 34 -6.55 12.35 4.21
CA TYR A 34 -5.40 12.33 3.30
C TYR A 34 -5.75 12.75 1.86
N ASP A 35 -6.98 12.48 1.38
CA ASP A 35 -7.42 12.82 0.02
C ASP A 35 -7.38 14.34 -0.22
N TYR A 36 -6.86 14.75 -1.38
CA TYR A 36 -6.69 16.17 -1.72
C TYR A 36 -7.99 16.98 -1.70
N ASN A 37 -9.13 16.38 -2.07
CA ASN A 37 -10.44 17.02 -2.13
C ASN A 37 -11.37 16.58 -0.98
N ASN A 38 -10.85 15.91 0.05
CA ASN A 38 -11.62 15.29 1.14
C ASN A 38 -12.72 14.33 0.65
N ARG A 39 -12.48 13.62 -0.46
CA ARG A 39 -13.39 12.61 -1.00
C ARG A 39 -13.34 11.36 -0.12
N THR A 40 -14.40 10.56 -0.18
CA THR A 40 -14.49 9.25 0.50
C THR A 40 -14.34 8.08 -0.47
N SER A 41 -14.40 8.34 -1.77
CA SER A 41 -14.22 7.33 -2.81
C SER A 41 -13.75 7.95 -4.13
N ILE A 42 -13.03 7.17 -4.93
CA ILE A 42 -12.54 7.56 -6.27
C ILE A 42 -12.68 6.40 -7.27
N SER A 43 -12.66 6.72 -8.56
CA SER A 43 -12.50 5.73 -9.65
C SER A 43 -11.03 5.64 -10.04
N ALA A 44 -10.54 4.43 -10.25
CA ALA A 44 -9.17 4.19 -10.72
C ALA A 44 -9.12 3.04 -11.73
N THR A 45 -8.15 3.12 -12.64
CA THR A 45 -7.93 2.13 -13.69
C THR A 45 -6.67 1.32 -13.40
N LEU A 46 -6.73 -0.01 -13.57
CA LEU A 46 -5.58 -0.90 -13.50
C LEU A 46 -4.65 -0.64 -14.69
N ILE A 47 -3.45 -0.11 -14.43
CA ILE A 47 -2.50 0.29 -15.49
C ILE A 47 -1.31 -0.65 -15.62
N ARG A 48 -0.92 -1.36 -14.55
CA ARG A 48 0.17 -2.35 -14.57
C ARG A 48 -0.13 -3.52 -13.64
N ILE A 49 0.43 -4.67 -13.99
CA ILE A 49 0.37 -5.91 -13.23
C ILE A 49 1.79 -6.48 -13.18
N SER A 50 2.24 -6.86 -11.98
CA SER A 50 3.50 -7.57 -11.78
C SER A 50 3.25 -8.97 -11.17
N THR A 51 4.31 -9.60 -10.68
CA THR A 51 4.22 -10.85 -9.92
C THR A 51 3.45 -10.67 -8.61
N ASN A 52 3.72 -9.61 -7.83
CA ASN A 52 3.18 -9.43 -6.48
C ASN A 52 2.26 -8.23 -6.32
N THR A 53 2.09 -7.39 -7.35
CA THR A 53 1.36 -6.12 -7.22
C THR A 53 0.44 -5.82 -8.40
N TYR A 54 -0.67 -5.16 -8.09
CA TYR A 54 -1.50 -4.43 -9.04
C TYR A 54 -1.27 -2.94 -8.87
N PHE A 55 -1.08 -2.19 -9.97
CA PHE A 55 -0.95 -0.74 -9.92
C PHE A 55 -2.18 -0.08 -10.54
N TYR A 56 -2.95 0.60 -9.70
CA TYR A 56 -4.11 1.39 -10.11
C TYR A 56 -3.75 2.88 -10.14
N MET A 57 -4.31 3.60 -11.10
CA MET A 57 -4.17 5.04 -11.23
C MET A 57 -5.53 5.71 -11.17
N GLU A 58 -5.67 6.71 -10.31
CA GLU A 58 -6.87 7.53 -10.22
C GLU A 58 -7.23 8.16 -11.58
N ASP A 59 -8.47 7.95 -12.01
CA ASP A 59 -8.96 8.39 -13.32
C ASP A 59 -8.94 9.92 -13.44
N ALA A 60 -9.38 10.64 -12.40
CA ALA A 60 -9.47 12.10 -12.43
C ALA A 60 -8.09 12.76 -12.55
N TYR A 61 -7.06 12.21 -11.87
CA TYR A 61 -5.69 12.64 -12.04
C TYR A 61 -5.21 12.31 -13.46
N TRP A 62 -5.37 11.06 -13.88
CA TRP A 62 -4.92 10.59 -15.19
C TRP A 62 -5.50 11.42 -16.34
N ASP A 63 -6.81 11.69 -16.32
CA ASP A 63 -7.51 12.42 -17.38
C ASP A 63 -7.15 13.90 -17.44
N SER A 64 -6.57 14.47 -16.37
CA SER A 64 -6.07 15.85 -16.36
C SER A 64 -4.74 16.03 -17.09
N LEU A 65 -4.02 14.94 -17.39
CA LEU A 65 -2.68 14.96 -17.95
C LEU A 65 -2.67 15.00 -19.48
N SER A 66 -1.70 15.72 -20.04
CA SER A 66 -1.32 15.62 -21.45
C SER A 66 -0.73 14.25 -21.77
N LEU A 67 -0.67 13.91 -23.07
CA LEU A 67 -0.07 12.64 -23.51
C LEU A 67 1.40 12.49 -23.07
N ASN A 68 2.17 13.58 -23.06
CA ASN A 68 3.57 13.56 -22.64
C ASN A 68 3.70 13.28 -21.14
N GLU A 69 2.86 13.89 -20.31
CA GLU A 69 2.81 13.64 -18.86
C GLU A 69 2.36 12.21 -18.54
N LYS A 70 1.36 11.70 -19.28
CA LYS A 70 0.95 10.29 -19.19
C LYS A 70 2.12 9.35 -19.47
N ASN A 71 2.85 9.58 -20.55
CA ASN A 71 4.01 8.76 -20.90
C ASN A 71 5.10 8.82 -19.83
N ALA A 72 5.45 10.02 -19.34
CA ALA A 72 6.42 10.17 -18.25
C ALA A 72 5.98 9.43 -16.97
N ASN A 73 4.71 9.52 -16.60
CA ASN A 73 4.18 8.81 -15.45
C ASN A 73 4.22 7.29 -15.61
N LEU A 74 3.98 6.77 -16.82
CA LEU A 74 4.14 5.32 -17.07
C LEU A 74 5.59 4.87 -16.92
N ASP A 75 6.56 5.69 -17.32
CA ASP A 75 7.98 5.40 -17.13
C ASP A 75 8.34 5.38 -15.63
N TYR A 76 7.85 6.34 -14.85
CA TYR A 76 8.02 6.33 -13.40
C TYR A 76 7.38 5.10 -12.74
N ILE A 77 6.17 4.72 -13.16
CA ILE A 77 5.45 3.57 -12.59
C ILE A 77 6.13 2.25 -12.94
N ASN A 78 6.66 2.11 -14.16
CA ASN A 78 7.47 0.95 -14.53
C ASN A 78 8.71 0.84 -13.64
N ARG A 79 9.42 1.95 -13.40
CA ARG A 79 10.57 1.98 -12.49
C ARG A 79 10.20 1.60 -11.05
N ILE A 80 9.09 2.15 -10.54
CA ILE A 80 8.58 1.85 -9.19
C ILE A 80 8.21 0.37 -9.08
N MET A 81 7.53 -0.17 -10.09
CA MET A 81 7.18 -1.59 -10.16
C MET A 81 8.44 -2.47 -10.10
N ASP A 82 9.43 -2.20 -10.94
CA ASP A 82 10.69 -2.95 -10.95
C ASP A 82 11.42 -2.83 -9.61
N ASN A 83 11.43 -1.64 -9.01
CA ASN A 83 12.07 -1.41 -7.72
C ASN A 83 11.35 -2.14 -6.57
N PHE A 84 10.01 -2.16 -6.61
CA PHE A 84 9.22 -2.86 -5.61
C PHE A 84 9.46 -4.36 -5.67
N GLU A 85 9.34 -4.97 -6.85
CA GLU A 85 9.47 -6.42 -7.04
C GLU A 85 10.88 -6.93 -6.74
N ASN A 86 11.91 -6.18 -7.12
CA ASN A 86 13.30 -6.65 -7.02
C ASN A 86 13.99 -6.27 -5.70
N TYR A 87 13.56 -5.19 -5.03
CA TYR A 87 14.22 -4.71 -3.81
C TYR A 87 13.26 -4.65 -2.63
N THR A 88 12.20 -3.82 -2.70
CA THR A 88 11.32 -3.57 -1.54
C THR A 88 10.64 -4.86 -1.06
N TYR A 89 9.93 -5.55 -1.94
CA TYR A 89 9.16 -6.73 -1.59
C TYR A 89 10.00 -7.86 -0.97
N PRO A 90 11.11 -8.33 -1.59
CA PRO A 90 11.90 -9.41 -1.02
C PRO A 90 12.65 -9.01 0.26
N SER A 91 13.22 -7.81 0.33
CA SER A 91 14.04 -7.38 1.47
C SER A 91 13.21 -7.14 2.74
N LEU A 92 12.07 -6.44 2.61
CA LEU A 92 11.19 -6.20 3.74
C LEU A 92 10.56 -7.50 4.21
N ARG A 93 10.17 -8.41 3.30
CA ARG A 93 9.63 -9.70 3.71
C ARG A 93 10.63 -10.57 4.44
N TYR A 94 11.91 -10.47 4.07
CA TYR A 94 12.99 -11.18 4.73
C TYR A 94 13.21 -10.68 6.18
N ILE A 95 13.16 -9.37 6.41
CA ILE A 95 13.42 -8.78 7.73
C ILE A 95 12.18 -8.75 8.63
N PHE A 96 11.03 -8.36 8.09
CA PHE A 96 9.83 -8.05 8.87
C PHE A 96 8.76 -9.16 8.84
N GLY A 97 8.88 -10.17 7.97
CA GLY A 97 7.87 -11.20 7.75
C GLY A 97 6.94 -10.85 6.58
N SER A 98 5.81 -11.55 6.43
CA SER A 98 4.91 -11.30 5.28
C SER A 98 3.72 -10.42 5.63
N GLU A 99 3.23 -9.72 4.61
CA GLU A 99 1.85 -9.29 4.46
C GLU A 99 0.88 -10.48 4.51
N TRP A 100 -0.41 -10.23 4.63
CA TRP A 100 -1.40 -11.29 4.54
C TRP A 100 -1.49 -11.77 3.08
N LYS A 101 -1.18 -13.05 2.83
CA LYS A 101 -1.16 -13.64 1.49
C LYS A 101 -1.76 -15.06 1.52
N PRO A 102 -2.84 -15.36 0.78
CA PRO A 102 -3.47 -14.58 -0.30
C PRO A 102 -4.52 -13.55 0.20
N GLY A 103 -4.28 -12.88 1.33
CA GLY A 103 -5.11 -11.74 1.71
C GLY A 103 -6.55 -12.01 2.13
N ILE A 104 -7.29 -10.93 2.37
CA ILE A 104 -8.73 -10.93 2.69
C ILE A 104 -9.60 -11.27 1.47
N ASP A 105 -9.17 -10.87 0.26
CA ASP A 105 -9.87 -11.11 -1.00
C ASP A 105 -9.51 -12.45 -1.68
N GLY A 106 -8.50 -13.16 -1.16
CA GLY A 106 -8.00 -14.40 -1.74
C GLY A 106 -7.02 -14.19 -2.90
N ASP A 107 -6.56 -12.96 -3.16
CA ASP A 107 -5.52 -12.66 -4.15
C ASP A 107 -4.10 -12.68 -3.52
N ASN A 108 -3.14 -13.16 -4.29
CA ASN A 108 -1.73 -13.13 -3.90
C ASN A 108 -1.04 -11.79 -4.17
N ARG A 109 -1.73 -10.87 -4.86
CA ARG A 109 -1.20 -9.54 -5.21
C ARG A 109 -1.84 -8.48 -4.34
N LEU A 110 -1.00 -7.64 -3.74
CA LEU A 110 -1.46 -6.42 -3.08
C LEU A 110 -1.68 -5.30 -4.13
N THR A 111 -2.52 -4.34 -3.79
CA THR A 111 -2.84 -3.18 -4.64
C THR A 111 -2.00 -1.97 -4.26
N ILE A 112 -1.38 -1.31 -5.23
CA ILE A 112 -0.77 0.01 -5.08
C ILE A 112 -1.63 1.00 -5.87
N LEU A 113 -2.31 1.90 -5.15
CA LEU A 113 -3.21 2.90 -5.72
C LEU A 113 -2.52 4.26 -5.75
N PHE A 114 -2.25 4.76 -6.94
CA PHE A 114 -1.80 6.14 -7.15
C PHE A 114 -3.01 7.07 -7.17
N THR A 115 -3.05 8.00 -6.22
CA THR A 115 -4.13 8.98 -6.08
C THR A 115 -3.59 10.31 -5.58
N LYS A 116 -4.31 11.40 -5.83
CA LYS A 116 -3.91 12.72 -5.38
C LYS A 116 -4.17 12.89 -3.87
N LEU A 117 -3.10 13.00 -3.10
CA LEU A 117 -3.16 13.23 -1.65
C LEU A 117 -2.75 14.68 -1.31
N LYS A 118 -3.04 15.11 -0.09
CA LYS A 118 -2.54 16.38 0.45
C LYS A 118 -1.01 16.39 0.48
N THR A 119 -0.42 17.59 0.35
CA THR A 119 1.01 17.78 0.03
C THR A 119 2.01 17.23 1.05
N ASN A 120 1.58 16.95 2.28
CA ASN A 120 2.42 16.38 3.34
C ASN A 120 2.44 14.84 3.36
N ALA A 121 1.62 14.15 2.55
CA ALA A 121 1.56 12.69 2.52
C ALA A 121 2.27 12.13 1.29
N GLY A 122 3.33 11.34 1.49
CA GLY A 122 3.98 10.59 0.41
C GLY A 122 3.17 9.36 -0.02
N GLY A 123 2.45 8.78 0.93
CA GLY A 123 1.59 7.61 0.80
C GLY A 123 1.13 7.15 2.17
N TYR A 124 0.23 6.17 2.23
CA TYR A 124 -0.22 5.58 3.49
C TYR A 124 -0.69 4.13 3.31
N PHE A 125 -0.76 3.42 4.43
CA PHE A 125 -1.47 2.15 4.59
C PHE A 125 -2.69 2.38 5.49
N ASN A 126 -3.80 1.67 5.25
CA ASN A 126 -4.99 1.75 6.08
C ASN A 126 -5.50 0.36 6.45
N SER A 127 -5.40 0.00 7.72
CA SER A 127 -5.80 -1.33 8.21
C SER A 127 -7.29 -1.62 8.08
N LYS A 128 -8.15 -0.60 7.88
CA LYS A 128 -9.58 -0.81 7.61
C LYS A 128 -9.82 -1.60 6.32
N ASP A 129 -8.89 -1.54 5.36
CA ASP A 129 -9.01 -2.23 4.08
C ASP A 129 -8.75 -3.74 4.19
N GLU A 130 -8.19 -4.18 5.31
CA GLU A 130 -7.83 -5.58 5.60
C GLU A 130 -8.98 -6.39 6.24
N VAL A 131 -10.14 -5.77 6.45
CA VAL A 131 -11.29 -6.42 7.10
C VAL A 131 -12.53 -6.35 6.23
N SER A 132 -13.48 -7.26 6.46
CA SER A 132 -14.70 -7.29 5.65
C SER A 132 -15.54 -6.02 5.80
N ARG A 133 -16.26 -5.64 4.74
CA ARG A 133 -17.27 -4.57 4.76
C ARG A 133 -18.40 -4.76 5.77
N SER A 134 -18.60 -5.98 6.24
CA SER A 134 -19.51 -6.26 7.36
C SER A 134 -19.01 -5.69 8.69
N ILE A 135 -17.71 -5.47 8.83
CA ILE A 135 -17.04 -4.86 9.98
C ILE A 135 -16.77 -3.38 9.70
N GLU A 136 -16.13 -3.07 8.57
CA GLU A 136 -15.81 -1.70 8.14
C GLU A 136 -16.42 -1.37 6.79
N ALA A 137 -17.56 -0.66 6.78
CA ALA A 137 -18.34 -0.43 5.56
C ALA A 137 -17.57 0.27 4.43
N SER A 138 -16.53 1.05 4.76
CA SER A 138 -15.63 1.72 3.81
C SER A 138 -14.33 0.95 3.56
N SER A 139 -14.30 -0.35 3.82
CA SER A 139 -13.18 -1.22 3.49
C SER A 139 -13.12 -1.48 1.98
N ASN A 140 -11.91 -1.43 1.43
CA ASN A 140 -11.64 -1.94 0.09
C ASN A 140 -11.55 -3.46 0.01
N GLU A 141 -11.47 -4.16 1.15
CA GLU A 141 -11.28 -5.61 1.27
C GLU A 141 -10.08 -6.06 0.42
N ARG A 142 -8.92 -5.42 0.60
CA ARG A 142 -7.67 -5.68 -0.13
C ARG A 142 -6.45 -5.33 0.71
N GLU A 143 -5.38 -6.09 0.55
CA GLU A 143 -4.05 -5.65 0.95
C GLU A 143 -3.60 -4.52 0.03
N MET A 144 -3.53 -3.29 0.54
CA MET A 144 -3.26 -2.15 -0.33
C MET A 144 -2.48 -0.99 0.29
N LEU A 145 -1.78 -0.27 -0.60
CA LEU A 145 -1.02 0.94 -0.32
C LEU A 145 -1.56 2.08 -1.17
N TYR A 146 -1.63 3.27 -0.59
CA TYR A 146 -1.98 4.51 -1.28
C TYR A 146 -0.72 5.32 -1.49
N VAL A 147 -0.48 5.81 -2.70
CA VAL A 147 0.72 6.55 -3.07
C VAL A 147 0.32 7.87 -3.72
N ASN A 148 0.93 8.97 -3.26
CA ASN A 148 0.59 10.28 -3.77
C ASN A 148 1.13 10.46 -5.19
N THR A 149 0.27 10.83 -6.14
CA THR A 149 0.64 11.10 -7.53
C THR A 149 1.68 12.23 -7.67
N ASP A 150 1.69 13.19 -6.74
CA ASP A 150 2.65 14.29 -6.74
C ASP A 150 4.09 13.81 -6.46
N GLN A 151 4.26 12.57 -6.01
CA GLN A 151 5.57 11.96 -5.73
C GLN A 151 6.12 11.12 -6.88
N LEU A 152 5.40 10.95 -7.99
CA LEU A 152 5.82 10.04 -9.07
C LEU A 152 7.23 10.32 -9.62
N SER A 153 7.60 11.60 -9.72
CA SER A 153 8.93 12.04 -10.16
C SER A 153 9.92 12.22 -9.01
N ASN A 154 9.48 12.10 -7.75
CA ASN A 154 10.35 12.25 -6.59
C ASN A 154 11.28 11.03 -6.48
N PRO A 155 12.62 11.22 -6.38
CA PRO A 155 13.55 10.11 -6.18
C PRO A 155 13.27 9.29 -4.90
N LEU A 156 12.59 9.86 -3.90
CA LEU A 156 12.27 9.19 -2.64
C LEU A 156 10.99 8.34 -2.68
N ILE A 157 10.27 8.28 -3.80
CA ILE A 157 8.98 7.55 -3.86
C ILE A 157 9.10 6.08 -3.44
N ASP A 158 10.19 5.41 -3.82
CA ASP A 158 10.40 4.01 -3.44
C ASP A 158 10.61 3.86 -1.92
N SER A 159 11.18 4.88 -1.26
CA SER A 159 11.29 4.94 0.21
C SER A 159 9.91 5.08 0.86
N PHE A 160 9.03 5.92 0.31
CA PHE A 160 7.67 6.08 0.85
C PHE A 160 6.84 4.80 0.67
N ILE A 161 7.00 4.10 -0.44
CA ILE A 161 6.34 2.81 -0.68
C ILE A 161 6.87 1.74 0.27
N ALA A 162 8.19 1.68 0.48
CA ALA A 162 8.78 0.75 1.45
C ALA A 162 8.28 1.01 2.88
N HIS A 163 8.18 2.27 3.28
CA HIS A 163 7.60 2.67 4.57
C HIS A 163 6.15 2.19 4.69
N ALA A 164 5.28 2.51 3.73
CA ALA A 164 3.88 2.08 3.76
C ALA A 164 3.73 0.55 3.73
N PHE A 165 4.58 -0.16 2.97
CA PHE A 165 4.58 -1.62 2.93
C PHE A 165 5.01 -2.25 4.27
N GLN A 166 5.90 -1.60 5.01
CA GLN A 166 6.30 -2.05 6.35
C GLN A 166 5.11 -2.02 7.32
N HIS A 167 4.25 -1.00 7.26
CA HIS A 167 3.02 -0.98 8.06
C HIS A 167 2.08 -2.13 7.71
N LEU A 168 1.88 -2.43 6.42
CA LEU A 168 1.06 -3.57 5.98
C LEU A 168 1.60 -4.90 6.53
N ILE A 169 2.91 -5.13 6.43
CA ILE A 169 3.55 -6.33 7.02
C ILE A 169 3.35 -6.35 8.53
N SER A 170 3.58 -5.23 9.21
CA SER A 170 3.43 -5.13 10.68
C SER A 170 2.02 -5.45 11.11
N TRP A 171 1.02 -4.91 10.43
CA TRP A 171 -0.38 -5.17 10.73
C TRP A 171 -0.67 -6.68 10.67
N ASN A 172 -0.26 -7.37 9.59
CA ASN A 172 -0.47 -8.81 9.50
C ASN A 172 0.31 -9.58 10.58
N GLN A 173 1.60 -9.29 10.75
CA GLN A 173 2.46 -10.03 11.67
C GLN A 173 2.10 -9.79 13.14
N LYS A 174 1.69 -8.59 13.50
CA LYS A 174 1.55 -8.18 14.91
C LYS A 174 0.10 -8.16 15.34
N GLU A 175 -0.75 -7.46 14.60
CA GLU A 175 -2.16 -7.29 15.00
C GLU A 175 -2.99 -8.50 14.58
N ARG A 176 -2.98 -8.88 13.30
CA ARG A 176 -3.80 -9.98 12.79
C ARG A 176 -3.39 -11.34 13.33
N MET A 177 -2.11 -11.69 13.21
CA MET A 177 -1.61 -13.03 13.59
C MET A 177 -1.39 -13.18 15.10
N ASN A 178 -0.88 -12.13 15.75
CA ASN A 178 -0.42 -12.20 17.13
C ASN A 178 -1.27 -11.40 18.12
N GLN A 179 -2.26 -10.61 17.66
CA GLN A 179 -3.14 -9.81 18.50
C GLN A 179 -2.39 -8.84 19.43
N VAL A 180 -1.26 -8.30 18.93
CA VAL A 180 -0.44 -7.31 19.62
C VAL A 180 -0.40 -6.03 18.80
N VAL A 181 -0.76 -4.92 19.44
CA VAL A 181 -0.57 -3.57 18.91
C VAL A 181 0.76 -3.06 19.45
N ASP A 182 1.67 -2.66 18.58
CA ASP A 182 2.92 -2.01 18.99
C ASP A 182 2.67 -0.55 19.36
N ASP A 183 3.52 0.02 20.23
CA ASP A 183 3.56 1.46 20.43
C ASP A 183 3.83 2.16 19.08
N VAL A 184 3.18 3.31 18.86
CA VAL A 184 3.27 4.07 17.60
C VAL A 184 4.73 4.32 17.20
N TRP A 185 5.54 4.86 18.12
CA TRP A 185 6.95 5.16 17.86
C TRP A 185 7.75 3.94 17.37
N LEU A 186 7.43 2.74 17.87
CA LEU A 186 8.14 1.52 17.49
C LEU A 186 7.71 1.05 16.10
N ASN A 187 6.43 1.19 15.77
CA ASN A 187 5.92 0.89 14.45
C ASN A 187 6.54 1.82 13.40
N GLU A 188 6.51 3.12 13.67
CA GLU A 188 7.11 4.16 12.83
C GLU A 188 8.62 4.00 12.70
N LEU A 189 9.34 3.66 13.79
CA LEU A 189 10.78 3.38 13.72
C LEU A 189 11.11 2.29 12.70
N ARG A 190 10.34 1.20 12.67
CA ARG A 190 10.56 0.12 11.68
C ARG A 190 10.25 0.60 10.28
N SER A 191 9.18 1.38 10.10
CA SER A 191 8.79 1.95 8.82
C SER A 191 9.82 2.94 8.28
N GLU A 192 10.41 3.77 9.14
CA GLU A 192 11.54 4.65 8.81
C GLU A 192 12.83 3.91 8.48
N TYR A 193 13.03 2.73 9.06
CA TYR A 193 14.15 1.87 8.73
C TYR A 193 13.94 1.04 7.45
N ALA A 194 12.70 0.92 6.97
CA ALA A 194 12.36 0.09 5.81
C ALA A 194 13.07 0.50 4.50
N PRO A 195 13.21 1.80 4.17
CA PRO A 195 13.99 2.23 3.00
C PRO A 195 15.46 1.79 3.07
N THR A 196 16.05 1.80 4.27
CA THR A 196 17.42 1.32 4.49
C THR A 196 17.51 -0.18 4.25
N VAL A 197 16.53 -0.96 4.74
CA VAL A 197 16.44 -2.41 4.48
C VAL A 197 16.32 -2.72 2.99
N ALA A 198 15.55 -1.91 2.25
CA ALA A 198 15.42 -2.02 0.80
C ALA A 198 16.67 -1.55 0.02
N GLY A 199 17.68 -1.01 0.71
CA GLY A 199 18.94 -0.56 0.13
C GLY A 199 18.92 0.85 -0.46
N TYR A 200 17.81 1.59 -0.31
CA TYR A 200 17.66 2.94 -0.88
C TYR A 200 18.52 3.99 -0.18
N ASP A 201 18.96 3.73 1.05
CA ASP A 201 19.85 4.64 1.80
C ASP A 201 21.34 4.24 1.73
N SER A 202 21.70 3.27 0.87
CA SER A 202 23.08 2.73 0.79
C SER A 202 24.13 3.77 0.37
N VAL A 203 23.73 4.77 -0.42
CA VAL A 203 24.54 5.94 -0.75
C VAL A 203 23.88 7.15 -0.11
N TYR A 204 24.43 7.65 0.99
CA TYR A 204 23.80 8.67 1.85
C TYR A 204 23.17 9.89 1.13
N VAL A 205 23.79 10.40 0.07
CA VAL A 205 23.36 11.64 -0.60
C VAL A 205 22.03 11.45 -1.36
N ASN A 206 21.10 12.38 -1.18
CA ASN A 206 19.73 12.41 -1.72
C ASN A 206 18.83 11.25 -1.25
N THR A 207 18.99 10.78 -0.02
CA THR A 207 18.25 9.64 0.53
C THR A 207 17.23 10.04 1.59
N ASN A 208 16.35 9.09 1.96
CA ASN A 208 15.45 9.29 3.09
C ASN A 208 16.24 9.46 4.39
N LEU A 209 17.30 8.68 4.56
CA LEU A 209 18.18 8.79 5.73
C LEU A 209 18.82 10.18 5.85
N GLU A 210 19.39 10.74 4.78
CA GLU A 210 19.93 12.10 4.80
C GLU A 210 18.85 13.13 5.16
N LYS A 211 17.65 13.00 4.55
CA LYS A 211 16.51 13.87 4.89
C LYS A 211 16.20 13.79 6.38
N ARG A 212 16.08 12.59 6.96
CA ARG A 212 15.77 12.39 8.38
C ARG A 212 16.86 12.91 9.31
N VAL A 213 18.13 12.75 8.95
CA VAL A 213 19.26 13.34 9.69
C VAL A 213 19.14 14.87 9.71
N ASN A 214 18.86 15.48 8.56
CA ASN A 214 18.68 16.93 8.46
C ASN A 214 17.48 17.43 9.28
N ASP A 215 16.35 16.71 9.24
CA ASP A 215 15.16 17.03 10.02
C ASP A 215 15.48 17.00 11.54
N PHE A 216 16.18 15.97 12.02
CA PHE A 216 16.61 15.86 13.42
C PHE A 216 17.60 16.96 13.82
N LEU A 217 18.57 17.28 12.96
CA LEU A 217 19.53 18.35 13.26
C LEU A 217 18.85 19.73 13.30
N ALA A 218 17.80 19.93 12.51
CA ALA A 218 17.01 21.15 12.53
C ALA A 218 16.15 21.25 13.80
N ASN A 219 15.50 20.16 14.21
CA ASN A 219 14.62 20.11 15.37
C ASN A 219 14.84 18.83 16.21
N PRO A 220 15.88 18.78 17.05
CA PRO A 220 16.28 17.53 17.74
C PRO A 220 15.32 17.10 18.85
N PHE A 221 14.35 17.95 19.20
CA PHE A 221 13.31 17.65 20.17
C PHE A 221 12.02 17.15 19.51
N ASP A 222 11.93 17.25 18.18
CA ASP A 222 10.82 16.69 17.42
C ASP A 222 11.14 15.23 17.10
N SER A 223 10.24 14.35 17.52
CA SER A 223 10.36 12.92 17.27
C SER A 223 10.26 12.66 15.76
N LEU A 224 11.26 11.99 15.19
CA LEU A 224 11.21 11.55 13.79
C LEU A 224 10.20 10.42 13.54
N THR A 225 9.72 9.80 14.61
CA THR A 225 8.83 8.63 14.61
C THR A 225 7.45 8.95 15.17
N ASP A 226 7.12 10.23 15.37
CA ASP A 226 5.76 10.66 15.67
C ASP A 226 5.24 11.52 14.51
N TRP A 227 4.09 11.15 13.95
CA TRP A 227 3.40 11.98 12.97
C TRP A 227 2.69 13.14 13.68
N GLN A 228 3.05 14.38 13.33
CA GLN A 228 2.30 15.60 13.64
C GLN A 228 1.66 16.17 12.37
#